data_AF-A0A2T6IMB6-F1
#
_entry.id   AF-A0A2T6IMB6-F1
#
_cell.length_a   1.000
_cell.length_b   1.000
_cell.length_c   1.000
_cell.angle_alpha   90.00
_cell.angle_beta   90.00
_cell.angle_gamma   90.00
#
_symmetry.space_group_name_H-M   'P 1'
#
loop_
_entity.id
_entity.type
_entity.pdbx_description
1 polymer ?
#
loop_
_entity_poly.entity_id
_entity_poly.type
_entity_poly.pdbx_seq_one_letter_code
_entity_poly.pdbx_strand_id
1 'polypeptide(L)'
;MGPPVQQGLSGRAVAVPLSVDLPAAIRFHGLLLPFAYEGEGVVSSHLHTRTCASLFDLAYRQHYRIRGDNAAQFLERLVVGDIQ
;
A
#
# COMPACT_ATOMS: atom_id res chain seq x y z
N MET A 1 -9.15 7.13 36.55
CA MET A 1 -8.43 7.52 35.32
C MET A 1 -7.52 6.36 34.94
N GLY A 2 -8.02 5.42 34.12
CA GLY A 2 -7.21 4.29 33.64
C GLY A 2 -6.23 4.75 32.57
N PRO A 3 -5.10 4.03 32.36
CA PRO A 3 -4.13 4.40 31.34
C PRO A 3 -4.78 4.33 29.95
N PRO A 4 -4.29 5.13 28.98
CA PRO A 4 -4.82 5.10 27.63
C PRO A 4 -4.59 3.72 27.01
N VAL A 5 -5.64 3.16 26.41
CA VAL A 5 -5.53 1.98 25.54
C VAL A 5 -4.67 2.40 24.36
N GLN A 6 -3.39 2.00 24.36
CA GLN A 6 -2.60 2.00 23.14
C GLN A 6 -3.20 0.93 22.22
N GLN A 7 -4.01 1.36 21.26
CA GLN A 7 -4.35 0.51 20.13
C GLN A 7 -3.06 0.30 19.32
N GLY A 8 -2.35 -0.77 19.66
CA GLY A 8 -1.18 -1.21 18.91
C GLY A 8 -1.62 -1.58 17.50
N LEU A 9 -1.35 -0.69 16.54
CA LEU A 9 -1.30 -1.06 15.12
C LEU A 9 -0.03 -1.91 14.93
N SER A 10 -0.06 -3.17 15.37
CA SER A 10 0.92 -4.17 14.98
C SER A 10 0.56 -4.67 13.58
N GLY A 11 0.76 -3.81 12.59
CA GLY A 11 0.72 -4.17 11.18
C GLY A 11 2.15 -4.36 10.69
N ARG A 12 2.66 -5.58 10.74
CA ARG A 12 3.89 -5.91 10.01
C ARG A 12 3.48 -5.95 8.54
N ALA A 13 3.82 -4.92 7.76
CA ALA A 13 3.78 -5.04 6.31
C ALA A 13 4.76 -6.16 5.95
N VAL A 14 4.23 -7.33 5.60
CA VAL A 14 5.02 -8.39 4.99
C VAL A 14 5.34 -7.84 3.60
N ALA A 15 6.45 -7.10 3.50
CA ALA A 15 7.13 -6.92 2.24
C ALA A 15 7.47 -8.35 1.80
N VAL A 16 6.67 -8.85 0.87
CA VAL A 16 6.91 -10.14 0.23
C VAL A 16 8.35 -10.09 -0.28
N PRO A 17 9.18 -11.13 -0.04
CA PRO A 17 10.60 -11.18 -0.40
C PRO A 17 10.85 -11.21 -1.92
N LEU A 18 10.01 -10.55 -2.73
CA LEU A 18 10.16 -10.37 -4.16
C LEU A 18 10.96 -9.10 -4.51
N SER A 19 10.99 -8.11 -3.60
CA SER A 19 11.69 -6.83 -3.81
C SER A 19 13.18 -6.85 -3.48
N VAL A 20 13.69 -7.94 -2.87
CA VAL A 20 15.10 -8.04 -2.42
C VAL A 20 16.12 -8.19 -3.55
N ASP A 21 15.65 -8.54 -4.75
CA ASP A 21 16.50 -8.75 -5.95
C ASP A 21 16.31 -7.66 -7.02
N LEU A 22 15.52 -6.61 -6.75
CA LEU A 22 15.27 -5.52 -7.70
C LEU A 22 16.24 -4.34 -7.46
N PRO A 23 17.19 -4.06 -8.38
CA PRO A 23 18.34 -3.21 -8.07
C PRO A 23 18.02 -1.71 -8.03
N ALA A 24 16.93 -1.27 -8.67
CA ALA A 24 16.51 0.13 -8.66
C ALA A 24 15.27 0.34 -7.77
N ALA A 25 15.52 0.80 -6.55
CA ALA A 25 14.50 1.07 -5.53
C ALA A 25 14.59 2.48 -4.95
N ILE A 26 13.48 2.98 -4.43
CA ILE A 26 13.35 4.29 -3.79
C ILE A 26 13.03 4.14 -2.30
N ARG A 27 13.53 5.06 -1.48
CA ARG A 27 13.16 5.14 -0.06
C ARG A 27 11.91 6.00 0.10
N PHE A 28 10.85 5.43 0.65
CA PHE A 28 9.58 6.11 0.90
C PHE A 28 9.00 5.74 2.26
N HIS A 29 8.83 6.72 3.16
CA HIS A 29 8.27 6.53 4.51
C HIS A 29 8.90 5.35 5.30
N GLY A 30 10.22 5.18 5.21
CA GLY A 30 10.94 4.09 5.89
C GLY A 30 10.91 2.74 5.17
N LEU A 31 10.16 2.62 4.07
CA LEU A 31 10.13 1.46 3.19
C LEU A 31 11.09 1.65 2.01
N LEU A 32 11.59 0.54 1.48
CA LEU A 32 12.31 0.48 0.21
C LEU A 32 11.35 -0.09 -0.83
N LEU A 33 11.00 0.69 -1.85
CA LEU A 33 10.00 0.33 -2.85
C LEU A 33 10.67 0.11 -4.21
N PRO A 34 10.33 -0.95 -4.95
CA PRO A 34 10.85 -1.14 -6.30
C PRO A 34 10.35 -0.01 -7.22
N PHE A 35 11.27 0.56 -7.99
CA PHE A 35 10.97 1.67 -8.90
C PHE A 35 11.18 1.30 -10.37
N ALA A 36 12.26 0.58 -10.66
CA ALA A 36 12.58 0.11 -12.00
C ALA A 36 13.33 -1.24 -11.94
N TYR A 37 13.39 -1.93 -13.08
CA TYR A 37 14.31 -3.04 -13.29
C TYR A 37 15.64 -2.48 -13.79
N GLU A 38 16.76 -3.03 -13.32
CA GLU A 38 18.09 -2.54 -13.73
C GLU A 38 18.30 -2.72 -15.24
N GLY A 39 18.89 -1.71 -15.88
CA GLY A 39 19.09 -1.72 -17.34
C GLY A 39 17.84 -1.40 -18.16
N GLU A 40 16.66 -1.29 -17.54
CA GLU A 40 15.41 -0.91 -18.21
C GLU A 40 14.88 0.45 -17.76
N GLY A 41 14.42 1.26 -18.72
CA GLY A 41 13.69 2.49 -18.41
C GLY A 41 12.25 2.19 -17.99
N VAL A 42 11.66 3.03 -17.13
CA VAL A 42 10.27 2.87 -16.65
C VAL A 42 9.24 2.73 -17.78
N VAL A 43 9.50 3.31 -18.96
CA VAL A 43 8.64 3.21 -20.14
C VAL A 43 8.45 1.75 -20.58
N SER A 44 9.48 0.90 -20.48
CA SER A 44 9.38 -0.53 -20.78
C SER A 44 8.28 -1.20 -19.95
N SER A 45 8.33 -1.02 -18.62
CA SER A 45 7.32 -1.52 -17.69
C SER A 45 5.92 -0.94 -17.96
N HIS A 46 5.83 0.33 -18.38
CA HIS A 46 4.55 0.97 -18.73
C HIS A 46 3.92 0.37 -19.99
N LEU A 47 4.74 0.03 -21.00
CA LEU A 47 4.29 -0.63 -22.22
C LEU A 47 3.91 -2.07 -21.92
N HIS A 48 4.74 -2.82 -21.17
CA HIS A 48 4.44 -4.19 -20.74
C HIS A 48 3.11 -4.27 -19.98
N THR A 49 2.85 -3.35 -19.04
CA THR A 49 1.58 -3.30 -18.29
C THR A 49 0.37 -3.12 -19.21
N ARG A 50 0.52 -2.41 -20.34
CA ARG A 50 -0.58 -2.14 -21.29
C ARG A 50 -0.84 -3.28 -22.25
N THR A 51 0.18 -4.05 -22.59
CA THR A 51 0.10 -5.13 -23.59
C THR A 51 0.04 -6.52 -22.98
N CYS A 52 0.51 -6.67 -21.73
CA CYS A 52 0.66 -7.92 -21.01
C CYS A 52 0.06 -7.80 -19.60
N ALA A 53 0.76 -8.27 -18.57
CA ALA A 53 0.35 -8.18 -17.18
C ALA A 53 1.56 -7.85 -16.29
N SER A 54 1.36 -6.99 -15.30
CA SER A 54 2.41 -6.57 -14.36
C SER A 54 2.00 -6.84 -12.93
N LEU A 55 2.99 -7.06 -12.07
CA LEU A 55 2.81 -7.14 -10.62
C LEU A 55 3.22 -5.81 -9.98
N PHE A 56 2.40 -5.31 -9.05
CA PHE A 56 2.65 -4.06 -8.32
C PHE A 56 2.73 -4.34 -6.83
N ASP A 57 3.80 -3.85 -6.19
CA ASP A 57 3.89 -3.84 -4.73
C ASP A 57 3.13 -2.63 -4.17
N LEU A 58 1.99 -2.90 -3.53
CA LEU A 58 1.14 -1.90 -2.90
C LEU A 58 1.26 -1.91 -1.38
N ALA A 59 2.24 -2.60 -0.80
CA ALA A 59 2.39 -2.74 0.65
C ALA A 59 2.61 -1.40 1.39
N TYR A 60 3.07 -0.36 0.69
CA TYR A 60 3.21 0.98 1.25
C TYR A 60 1.88 1.72 1.45
N ARG A 61 0.78 1.23 0.86
CA ARG A 61 -0.55 1.80 1.01
C ARG A 61 -1.14 1.38 2.34
N GLN A 62 -1.67 2.33 3.10
CA GLN A 62 -2.33 2.04 4.35
C GLN A 62 -3.67 1.36 4.08
N HIS A 63 -3.88 0.19 4.69
CA HIS A 63 -5.15 -0.52 4.64
C HIS A 63 -5.83 -0.41 6.00
N TYR A 64 -7.05 0.10 6.01
CA TYR A 64 -7.87 0.22 7.21
C TYR A 64 -9.08 -0.71 7.11
N ARG A 65 -9.42 -1.36 8.23
CA ARG A 65 -10.67 -2.12 8.36
C ARG A 65 -11.53 -1.48 9.44
N ILE A 66 -12.63 -0.87 9.01
CA ILE A 66 -13.65 -0.27 9.88
C ILE A 66 -14.73 -1.33 10.14
N ARG A 67 -15.18 -1.49 11.39
CA ARG A 67 -16.17 -2.50 11.81
C ARG A 67 -17.22 -1.88 12.74
N GLY A 68 -18.39 -2.51 12.80
CA GLY A 68 -19.54 -2.08 13.60
C GLY A 68 -20.75 -1.75 12.72
N ASP A 69 -21.93 -1.71 13.32
CA ASP A 69 -23.22 -1.62 12.59
C ASP A 69 -23.32 -0.36 11.73
N ASN A 70 -22.64 0.73 12.11
CA ASN A 70 -22.66 2.02 11.41
C ASN A 70 -21.34 2.33 10.66
N ALA A 71 -20.55 1.31 10.29
CA ALA A 71 -19.23 1.53 9.67
C ALA A 71 -19.29 2.31 8.35
N ALA A 72 -20.28 2.04 7.50
CA ALA A 72 -20.50 2.77 6.24
C ALA A 72 -20.85 4.24 6.50
N GLN A 73 -21.86 4.49 7.34
CA GLN A 73 -22.27 5.84 7.75
C GLN A 73 -21.14 6.65 8.39
N PHE A 74 -20.32 5.99 9.22
CA PHE A 74 -19.15 6.64 9.80
C PHE A 74 -18.14 7.05 8.73
N LEU A 75 -17.80 6.15 7.80
CA LEU A 75 -16.82 6.43 6.76
C LEU A 75 -17.30 7.54 5.81
N GLU A 76 -18.59 7.56 5.47
CA GLU A 76 -19.19 8.56 4.60
C GLU A 76 -19.10 9.99 5.18
N ARG A 77 -19.12 10.16 6.50
CA ARG A 77 -18.89 11.47 7.13
C ARG A 77 -17.46 11.99 6.96
N LEU A 78 -16.52 11.12 6.60
CA LEU A 78 -15.09 11.44 6.46
C LEU A 78 -14.65 11.60 5.01
N VAL A 79 -15.49 11.21 4.05
CA VAL A 79 -15.16 11.22 2.61
C VAL A 79 -16.22 11.95 1.82
N VAL A 80 -15.87 12.35 0.59
CA VAL A 80 -16.83 12.96 -0.36
C VAL A 80 -17.58 11.92 -1.20
N GLY A 81 -17.23 10.63 -1.04
CA GLY A 81 -17.85 9.53 -1.78
C GLY A 81 -19.17 9.12 -1.16
N ASP A 82 -20.12 8.78 -2.01
CA ASP A 82 -21.37 8.12 -1.65
C ASP A 82 -21.09 6.63 -1.39
N ILE A 83 -21.25 6.19 -0.15
CA ILE A 83 -20.94 4.83 0.30
C ILE A 83 -22.22 4.01 0.53
N GLN A 84 -23.36 4.67 0.84
CA GLN A 84 -24.63 4.03 1.11
C GLN A 84 -25.81 4.65 0.36
#